data_AF-A0A8H6UAN2-F1
#
_entry.id   AF-A0A8H6UAN2-F1
#
_cell.length_a   1.000
_cell.length_b   1.000
_cell.length_c   1.000
_cell.angle_alpha   90.00
_cell.angle_beta   90.00
_cell.angle_gamma   90.00
#
_symmetry.space_group_name_H-M   'P 1'
#
loop_
_entity.id
_entity.type
_entity.pdbx_description
1 polymer ?
#
loop_
_entity_poly.entity_id
_entity_poly.type
_entity_poly.pdbx_seq_one_letter_code
_entity_poly.pdbx_strand_id
1 'polypeptide(L)'
;MISSRRAVPLLGLAFFFIFLYTVTSLSRQWRRTPQAVGLGELVASPSPTPSGLLNTSLVEDRPSRTPYAPQPQYVPGIPKPDGAAYTKMLVVPKTQEEDTSWIEAQLPDWKSAIYVVDDPSAPLHPPKNKGHEVMVYLSFIIEHYDKLPDIVAFMHSHQFAWHNEELFGGDAAEMLRRLNVARVVREGYMNLRCIWEPGCPDWMHPGTSEENELKQEETMLARSWGEIFPDDPVPQVLAQPCCAQFAVSRERILAVPKARFVFYRDWILRTELSDYISGRIWEYLWHVIFTGEHVVCPEVHVCFCDGYGLCFGGKDEYEAFRKLGHEKEELEEELKRWNSRAQTIEIARMRGTLGETSHLNIPEPGKDQSLQEQIYEKEQLINEVLYNATQRGMDPKARASEAGRRWIEGDGF
;
A
#
# COMPACT_ATOMS: atom_id res chain seq x y z
N MET A 1 13.63 16.63 65.57
CA MET A 1 13.12 17.42 64.44
C MET A 1 14.12 17.31 63.29
N ILE A 2 13.88 16.40 62.34
CA ILE A 2 14.68 16.26 61.12
C ILE A 2 14.19 17.35 60.17
N SER A 3 15.07 18.27 59.79
CA SER A 3 14.74 19.41 58.92
C SER A 3 14.08 18.94 57.63
N SER A 4 12.95 19.56 57.29
CA SER A 4 12.10 19.27 56.12
C SER A 4 12.84 19.19 54.79
N ARG A 5 14.06 19.76 54.69
CA ARG A 5 14.90 19.70 53.48
C ARG A 5 15.67 18.39 53.29
N ARG A 6 15.79 17.52 54.31
CA ARG A 6 16.46 16.21 54.21
C ARG A 6 15.49 15.03 54.04
N ALA A 7 14.19 15.25 54.25
CA ALA A 7 13.17 14.21 54.11
C ALA A 7 12.76 13.94 52.65
N VAL A 8 12.81 14.96 51.79
CA VAL A 8 12.42 14.86 50.37
C VAL A 8 13.29 13.87 49.56
N PRO A 9 14.64 13.92 49.62
CA PRO A 9 15.45 12.94 48.87
C PRO A 9 15.34 11.52 49.43
N LEU A 10 15.10 11.35 50.74
CA LEU A 10 14.90 10.05 51.36
C LEU A 10 13.56 9.41 50.95
N LEU A 11 12.49 10.22 50.83
CA LEU A 11 11.20 9.76 50.32
C LEU A 11 11.28 9.41 48.82
N GLY A 12 12.05 10.18 48.04
CA GLY A 12 12.29 9.87 46.62
C GLY A 12 13.06 8.55 46.42
N LEU A 13 14.10 8.31 47.23
CA LEU A 13 14.84 7.04 47.21
C LEU A 13 13.98 5.86 47.65
N ALA A 14 13.15 6.03 48.69
CA ALA A 14 12.22 4.99 49.11
C ALA A 14 11.18 4.67 48.02
N PHE A 15 10.64 5.68 47.35
CA PHE A 15 9.71 5.49 46.23
C PHE A 15 10.38 4.77 45.05
N PHE A 16 11.63 5.10 44.73
CA PHE A 16 12.39 4.42 43.67
C PHE A 16 12.60 2.93 43.95
N PHE A 17 12.94 2.56 45.19
CA PHE A 17 13.09 1.16 45.58
C PHE A 17 11.76 0.41 45.62
N ILE A 18 10.68 1.05 46.06
CA ILE A 18 9.32 0.47 46.01
C ILE A 18 8.90 0.26 44.57
N PHE A 19 9.12 1.24 43.68
CA PHE A 19 8.82 1.12 42.25
C PHE A 19 9.61 -0.03 41.61
N LEU A 20 10.92 -0.10 41.82
CA LEU A 20 11.75 -1.22 41.34
C LEU A 20 11.29 -2.57 41.90
N TYR A 21 10.91 -2.64 43.18
CA TYR A 21 10.38 -3.86 43.77
C TYR A 21 9.04 -4.26 43.15
N THR A 22 8.13 -3.32 42.90
CA THR A 22 6.84 -3.61 42.24
C THR A 22 7.00 -4.06 40.80
N VAL A 23 7.87 -3.42 40.01
CA VAL A 23 8.17 -3.81 38.62
C VAL A 23 8.85 -5.20 38.57
N THR A 24 9.79 -5.47 39.49
CA THR A 24 10.46 -6.78 39.56
C THR A 24 9.54 -7.89 40.10
N SER A 25 8.59 -7.56 40.97
CA SER A 25 7.57 -8.50 41.46
C SER A 25 6.53 -8.84 40.38
N LEU A 26 6.00 -7.83 39.67
CA LEU A 26 5.04 -8.01 38.58
C LEU A 26 5.67 -8.78 37.39
N SER A 27 6.93 -8.49 37.06
CA SER A 27 7.66 -9.25 36.02
C SER A 27 7.99 -10.70 36.42
N ARG A 28 8.18 -10.99 37.72
CA ARG A 28 8.32 -12.38 38.21
C ARG A 28 7.00 -13.15 38.11
N GLN A 29 5.85 -12.48 38.25
CA GLN A 29 4.53 -13.09 38.09
C GLN A 29 4.25 -13.46 36.62
N TRP A 30 4.78 -12.69 35.65
CA TRP A 30 4.78 -13.01 34.22
C TRP A 30 5.77 -14.11 33.79
N ARG A 31 6.79 -14.44 34.59
CA ARG A 31 7.66 -15.61 34.32
C ARG A 31 7.04 -16.94 34.74
N ARG A 32 5.92 -16.93 35.49
CA ARG A 32 5.24 -18.13 35.99
C ARG A 32 3.91 -18.42 35.29
N THR A 33 3.50 -17.61 34.33
CA THR A 33 2.45 -17.98 33.39
C THR A 33 2.98 -19.07 32.46
N PRO A 34 2.32 -20.24 32.36
CA PRO A 34 2.72 -21.27 31.41
C PRO A 34 2.72 -20.69 30.00
N GLN A 35 3.85 -20.81 29.31
CA GLN A 35 3.91 -20.62 27.88
C GLN A 35 2.98 -21.64 27.22
N ALA A 36 1.77 -21.23 26.85
CA ALA A 36 1.01 -21.93 25.84
C ALA A 36 1.65 -21.60 24.49
N VAL A 37 2.80 -22.22 24.23
CA VAL A 37 3.59 -22.07 23.02
C VAL A 37 3.50 -23.37 22.25
N GLY A 38 2.88 -23.30 21.08
CA GLY A 38 3.23 -24.10 19.92
C GLY A 38 3.84 -23.19 18.86
N LEU A 39 4.93 -22.49 19.19
CA LEU A 39 5.87 -21.93 18.21
C LEU A 39 6.74 -23.09 17.73
N GLY A 40 6.92 -23.13 16.41
CA GLY A 40 7.66 -24.16 15.70
C GLY A 40 9.08 -24.36 16.25
N GLU A 41 9.54 -25.59 16.06
CA GLU A 41 10.84 -26.08 16.46
C GLU A 41 11.98 -25.13 16.05
N LEU A 42 12.75 -24.69 17.05
CA LEU A 42 14.06 -24.11 16.82
C LEU A 42 14.96 -25.21 16.24
N VAL A 43 15.35 -25.04 14.98
CA VAL A 43 16.39 -25.81 14.31
C VAL A 43 17.70 -25.66 15.09
N ALA A 44 18.12 -26.72 15.78
CA ALA A 44 19.48 -26.82 16.32
C ALA A 44 20.39 -27.43 15.25
N SER A 45 21.37 -26.66 14.78
CA SER A 45 22.49 -27.17 13.97
C SER A 45 23.59 -27.82 14.84
N PRO A 46 24.40 -28.74 14.27
CA PRO A 46 24.68 -30.03 14.90
C PRO A 46 26.02 -30.07 15.64
N SER A 47 26.15 -31.02 16.57
CA SER A 47 27.44 -31.49 17.09
C SER A 47 27.54 -33.02 16.91
N PRO A 48 28.74 -33.57 16.66
CA PRO A 48 28.88 -34.86 16.00
C PRO A 48 28.88 -36.06 16.96
N THR A 49 28.58 -37.23 16.37
CA THR A 49 28.85 -38.65 16.79
C THR A 49 27.94 -39.32 17.84
N PRO A 50 27.79 -40.67 17.81
CA PRO A 50 27.47 -41.55 16.68
C PRO A 50 26.32 -42.54 16.98
N SER A 51 25.69 -43.04 15.91
CA SER A 51 25.00 -44.34 15.85
C SER A 51 23.81 -44.59 16.78
N GLY A 52 22.60 -44.34 16.27
CA GLY A 52 21.36 -44.89 16.82
C GLY A 52 20.25 -44.78 15.79
N LEU A 53 19.92 -45.91 15.15
CA LEU A 53 18.74 -46.05 14.30
C LEU A 53 17.48 -45.73 15.11
N LEU A 54 16.81 -44.61 14.81
CA LEU A 54 15.43 -44.41 15.20
C LEU A 54 14.65 -43.87 14.01
N ASN A 55 13.82 -44.77 13.50
CA ASN A 55 12.85 -44.57 12.44
C ASN A 55 11.63 -43.89 13.07
N THR A 56 11.44 -42.59 12.86
CA THR A 56 10.22 -41.87 13.29
C THR A 56 9.48 -41.31 12.08
N SER A 57 8.84 -42.20 11.33
CA SER A 57 7.65 -41.88 10.55
C SER A 57 6.46 -41.79 11.50
N LEU A 58 6.30 -40.65 12.18
CA LEU A 58 5.08 -40.27 12.86
C LEU A 58 4.76 -38.83 12.45
N VAL A 59 4.13 -38.70 11.29
CA VAL A 59 3.31 -37.53 10.96
C VAL A 59 2.17 -37.56 11.96
N GLU A 60 2.26 -36.70 12.97
CA GLU A 60 1.20 -36.49 13.95
C GLU A 60 0.03 -35.85 13.20
N ASP A 61 -0.95 -36.69 12.84
CA ASP A 61 -2.20 -36.32 12.17
C ASP A 61 -3.02 -35.45 13.14
N ARG A 62 -2.71 -34.16 13.20
CA ARG A 62 -3.52 -33.17 13.91
C ARG A 62 -4.87 -33.10 13.20
N PRO A 63 -6.01 -33.28 13.90
CA PRO A 63 -7.31 -33.15 13.26
C PRO A 63 -7.41 -31.76 12.64
N SER A 64 -7.72 -31.69 11.34
CA SER A 64 -7.94 -30.44 10.64
C SER A 64 -8.99 -29.64 11.41
N ARG A 65 -8.58 -28.51 11.99
CA ARG A 65 -9.54 -27.57 12.59
C ARG A 65 -10.52 -27.20 11.50
N THR A 66 -11.80 -27.45 11.75
CA THR A 66 -12.86 -26.91 10.91
C THR A 66 -12.81 -25.39 11.07
N PRO A 67 -12.64 -24.61 9.98
CA PRO A 67 -12.60 -23.16 10.06
C PRO A 67 -13.86 -22.63 10.73
N TYR A 68 -13.72 -21.58 11.54
CA TYR A 68 -14.83 -20.93 12.23
C TYR A 68 -15.84 -20.32 11.24
N ALA A 69 -15.38 -19.90 10.06
CA ALA A 69 -16.20 -19.38 8.99
C ALA A 69 -15.88 -20.07 7.65
N PRO A 70 -16.88 -20.24 6.75
CA PRO A 70 -16.62 -20.67 5.39
C PRO A 70 -15.61 -19.74 4.73
N GLN A 71 -14.63 -20.30 4.04
CA GLN A 71 -13.66 -19.51 3.29
C GLN A 71 -14.30 -19.00 1.98
N PRO A 72 -14.06 -17.74 1.60
CA PRO A 72 -14.52 -17.19 0.34
C PRO A 72 -14.00 -18.02 -0.84
N GLN A 73 -14.83 -18.17 -1.87
CA GLN A 73 -14.41 -18.77 -3.13
C GLN A 73 -14.11 -17.65 -4.12
N TYR A 74 -12.83 -17.43 -4.36
CA TYR A 74 -12.34 -16.41 -5.27
C TYR A 74 -12.34 -16.94 -6.71
N VAL A 75 -13.50 -16.89 -7.35
CA VAL A 75 -13.62 -17.22 -8.78
C VAL A 75 -13.38 -15.98 -9.63
N PRO A 76 -12.72 -16.11 -10.80
CA PRO A 76 -12.66 -15.03 -11.77
C PRO A 76 -14.06 -14.57 -12.19
N GLY A 77 -14.27 -13.26 -12.25
CA GLY A 77 -15.54 -12.70 -12.73
C GLY A 77 -15.64 -12.75 -14.24
N ILE A 78 -16.86 -12.62 -14.75
CA ILE A 78 -17.14 -12.53 -16.19
C ILE A 78 -17.50 -11.07 -16.50
N PRO A 79 -16.66 -10.34 -17.25
CA PRO A 79 -16.99 -9.00 -17.68
C PRO A 79 -18.31 -8.97 -18.47
N LYS A 80 -19.04 -7.87 -18.35
CA LYS A 80 -20.16 -7.56 -19.25
C LYS A 80 -19.64 -7.41 -20.69
N PRO A 81 -20.50 -7.66 -21.70
CA PRO A 81 -20.14 -7.45 -23.11
C PRO A 81 -19.70 -6.01 -23.39
N ASP A 82 -18.89 -5.85 -24.44
CA ASP A 82 -18.39 -4.55 -24.88
C ASP A 82 -19.55 -3.55 -25.08
N GLY A 83 -19.38 -2.34 -24.54
CA GLY A 83 -20.39 -1.27 -24.57
C GLY A 83 -21.49 -1.37 -23.50
N ALA A 84 -21.52 -2.43 -22.69
CA ALA A 84 -22.42 -2.50 -21.55
C ALA A 84 -21.93 -1.59 -20.42
N ALA A 85 -22.84 -0.78 -19.87
CA ALA A 85 -22.50 0.15 -18.79
C ALA A 85 -22.26 -0.59 -17.46
N TYR A 86 -21.23 -0.13 -16.73
CA TYR A 86 -21.00 -0.49 -15.34
C TYR A 86 -21.47 0.63 -14.43
N THR A 87 -22.15 0.26 -13.35
CA THR A 87 -22.37 1.19 -12.24
C THR A 87 -21.09 1.27 -11.42
N LYS A 88 -20.60 2.50 -11.21
CA LYS A 88 -19.30 2.78 -10.57
C LYS A 88 -19.49 3.67 -9.35
N MET A 89 -18.83 3.32 -8.24
CA MET A 89 -18.78 4.16 -7.04
C MET A 89 -17.35 4.36 -6.57
N LEU A 90 -17.02 5.60 -6.27
CA LEU A 90 -15.77 6.02 -5.65
C LEU A 90 -16.04 6.33 -4.17
N VAL A 91 -15.37 5.60 -3.27
CA VAL A 91 -15.49 5.74 -1.82
C VAL A 91 -14.25 6.44 -1.31
N VAL A 92 -14.45 7.59 -0.67
CA VAL A 92 -13.36 8.50 -0.29
C VAL A 92 -13.50 8.94 1.17
N PRO A 93 -12.56 8.60 2.05
CA PRO A 93 -12.42 9.27 3.32
C PRO A 93 -11.83 10.66 3.08
N LYS A 94 -12.35 11.66 3.79
CA LYS A 94 -11.75 12.99 3.82
C LYS A 94 -11.82 13.62 5.20
N THR A 95 -10.94 14.57 5.46
CA THR A 95 -11.15 15.57 6.51
C THR A 95 -12.00 16.73 6.00
N GLN A 96 -12.52 17.58 6.89
CA GLN A 96 -13.26 18.79 6.50
C GLN A 96 -12.44 19.74 5.61
N GLU A 97 -11.12 19.79 5.80
CA GLU A 97 -10.23 20.72 5.09
C GLU A 97 -9.82 20.24 3.70
N GLU A 98 -9.91 18.93 3.44
CA GLU A 98 -9.53 18.35 2.14
C GLU A 98 -10.56 18.67 1.05
N ASP A 99 -10.07 18.99 -0.15
CA ASP A 99 -10.93 19.27 -1.30
C ASP A 99 -11.19 18.00 -2.12
N THR A 100 -12.48 17.70 -2.31
CA THR A 100 -12.98 16.57 -3.11
C THR A 100 -13.91 17.02 -4.22
N SER A 101 -14.00 18.34 -4.50
CA SER A 101 -14.85 18.91 -5.55
C SER A 101 -14.45 18.45 -6.96
N TRP A 102 -13.18 18.10 -7.14
CA TRP A 102 -12.63 17.58 -8.37
C TRP A 102 -13.33 16.29 -8.83
N ILE A 103 -13.85 15.47 -7.91
CA ILE A 103 -14.49 14.18 -8.23
C ILE A 103 -15.70 14.41 -9.15
N GLU A 104 -16.59 15.32 -8.78
CA GLU A 104 -17.78 15.63 -9.57
C GLU A 104 -17.40 16.27 -10.92
N ALA A 105 -16.38 17.14 -10.93
CA ALA A 105 -15.95 17.84 -12.13
C ALA A 105 -15.23 16.92 -13.14
N GLN A 106 -14.45 15.96 -12.67
CA GLN A 106 -13.53 15.15 -13.49
C GLN A 106 -14.04 13.74 -13.76
N LEU A 107 -14.95 13.23 -12.93
CA LEU A 107 -15.46 11.85 -12.97
C LEU A 107 -17.00 11.80 -12.96
N PRO A 108 -17.70 12.43 -13.92
CA PRO A 108 -19.17 12.43 -13.96
C PRO A 108 -19.79 11.04 -14.07
N ASP A 109 -19.04 10.06 -14.59
CA ASP A 109 -19.47 8.66 -14.72
C ASP A 109 -19.33 7.85 -13.41
N TRP A 110 -18.71 8.42 -12.38
CA TRP A 110 -18.54 7.80 -11.07
C TRP A 110 -19.48 8.46 -10.06
N LYS A 111 -20.29 7.66 -9.38
CA LYS A 111 -20.95 8.13 -8.16
C LYS A 111 -19.91 8.22 -7.04
N SER A 112 -20.09 9.12 -6.10
CA SER A 112 -19.17 9.25 -4.97
C SER A 112 -19.87 9.00 -3.63
N ALA A 113 -19.15 8.37 -2.71
CA ALA A 113 -19.50 8.22 -1.30
C ALA A 113 -18.35 8.81 -0.47
N ILE A 114 -18.49 10.09 -0.13
CA ILE A 114 -17.43 10.88 0.51
C ILE A 114 -17.74 10.95 2.01
N TYR A 115 -16.93 10.28 2.83
CA TYR A 115 -17.09 10.24 4.28
C TYR A 115 -16.19 11.29 4.94
N VAL A 116 -16.78 12.19 5.72
CA VAL A 116 -16.02 13.18 6.49
C VAL A 116 -15.68 12.60 7.86
N VAL A 117 -14.41 12.31 8.10
CA VAL A 117 -13.97 11.51 9.26
C VAL A 117 -13.89 12.30 10.56
N ASP A 118 -13.78 13.62 10.49
CA ASP A 118 -13.58 14.54 11.61
C ASP A 118 -14.81 15.44 11.91
N ASP A 119 -15.93 15.22 11.23
CA ASP A 119 -17.22 15.87 11.49
C ASP A 119 -18.34 14.85 11.76
N PRO A 120 -18.73 14.64 13.03
CA PRO A 120 -19.82 13.72 13.38
C PRO A 120 -21.21 14.14 12.88
N SER A 121 -21.37 15.39 12.41
CA SER A 121 -22.62 15.89 11.84
C SER A 121 -22.72 15.68 10.33
N ALA A 122 -21.63 15.24 9.68
CA ALA A 122 -21.61 15.01 8.25
C ALA A 122 -22.60 13.90 7.85
N PRO A 123 -23.29 14.03 6.70
CA PRO A 123 -24.25 13.02 6.24
C PRO A 123 -23.65 11.61 6.10
N LEU A 124 -22.38 11.54 5.68
CA LEU A 124 -21.58 10.32 5.67
C LEU A 124 -20.44 10.51 6.66
N HIS A 125 -20.52 9.81 7.78
CA HIS A 125 -19.50 9.81 8.83
C HIS A 125 -19.29 8.37 9.30
N PRO A 126 -18.03 7.90 9.44
CA PRO A 126 -17.77 6.57 9.99
C PRO A 126 -18.22 6.49 11.46
N PRO A 127 -18.47 5.29 12.02
CA PRO A 127 -18.87 5.16 13.42
C PRO A 127 -17.84 5.69 14.42
N LYS A 128 -16.56 5.78 14.02
CA LYS A 128 -15.46 6.38 14.78
C LYS A 128 -14.30 6.71 13.85
N ASN A 129 -13.61 7.83 14.08
CA ASN A 129 -12.34 8.11 13.41
C ASN A 129 -11.21 7.24 14.01
N LYS A 130 -11.01 6.03 13.49
CA LYS A 130 -9.96 5.07 13.90
C LYS A 130 -9.66 4.08 12.78
N GLY A 131 -8.40 3.76 12.55
CA GLY A 131 -7.89 2.97 11.42
C GLY A 131 -7.81 3.76 10.11
N HIS A 132 -7.72 5.09 10.13
CA HIS A 132 -7.75 5.96 8.96
C HIS A 132 -8.85 5.57 7.94
N GLU A 133 -8.51 5.32 6.67
CA GLU A 133 -9.41 4.95 5.59
C GLU A 133 -10.16 3.63 5.83
N VAL A 134 -9.59 2.73 6.65
CA VAL A 134 -10.11 1.38 6.87
C VAL A 134 -11.53 1.42 7.42
N MET A 135 -11.79 2.32 8.36
CA MET A 135 -13.14 2.44 8.94
C MET A 135 -14.17 2.84 7.90
N VAL A 136 -13.81 3.78 7.03
CA VAL A 136 -14.69 4.27 5.97
C VAL A 136 -14.95 3.15 4.97
N TYR A 137 -13.90 2.46 4.50
CA TYR A 137 -14.03 1.38 3.53
C TYR A 137 -14.89 0.23 4.06
N LEU A 138 -14.63 -0.22 5.30
CA LEU A 138 -15.44 -1.27 5.93
C LEU A 138 -16.88 -0.81 6.19
N SER A 139 -17.09 0.42 6.64
CA SER A 139 -18.44 0.95 6.90
C SER A 139 -19.26 1.02 5.62
N PHE A 140 -18.67 1.53 4.53
CA PHE A 140 -19.31 1.56 3.22
C PHE A 140 -19.74 0.15 2.78
N ILE A 141 -18.83 -0.83 2.82
CA ILE A 141 -19.10 -2.22 2.43
C ILE A 141 -20.26 -2.79 3.26
N ILE A 142 -20.24 -2.60 4.58
CA ILE A 142 -21.27 -3.15 5.49
C ILE A 142 -22.63 -2.51 5.23
N GLU A 143 -22.68 -1.18 5.07
CA GLU A 143 -23.91 -0.42 4.89
C GLU A 143 -24.57 -0.70 3.53
N HIS A 144 -23.76 -0.91 2.50
CA HIS A 144 -24.22 -1.07 1.12
C HIS A 144 -24.14 -2.50 0.60
N TYR A 145 -23.79 -3.48 1.43
CA TYR A 145 -23.51 -4.87 1.03
C TYR A 145 -24.57 -5.46 0.08
N ASP A 146 -25.85 -5.23 0.37
CA ASP A 146 -26.98 -5.78 -0.39
C ASP A 146 -27.36 -4.94 -1.63
N LYS A 147 -26.70 -3.80 -1.84
CA LYS A 147 -26.97 -2.80 -2.89
C LYS A 147 -25.68 -2.21 -3.50
N LEU A 148 -24.59 -2.97 -3.50
CA LEU A 148 -23.31 -2.55 -4.06
C LEU A 148 -23.48 -2.15 -5.55
N PRO A 149 -22.67 -1.22 -6.09
CA PRO A 149 -22.53 -1.02 -7.53
C PRO A 149 -21.74 -2.18 -8.15
N ASP A 150 -21.60 -2.20 -9.48
CA ASP A 150 -20.80 -3.22 -10.17
C ASP A 150 -19.32 -3.12 -9.82
N ILE A 151 -18.81 -1.88 -9.70
CA ILE A 151 -17.44 -1.56 -9.36
C ILE A 151 -17.41 -0.57 -8.20
N VAL A 152 -16.62 -0.86 -7.18
CA VAL A 152 -16.30 0.05 -6.09
C VAL A 152 -14.80 0.35 -6.15
N ALA A 153 -14.43 1.61 -6.27
CA ALA A 153 -13.05 2.07 -6.07
C ALA A 153 -12.95 2.74 -4.70
N PHE A 154 -11.92 2.38 -3.95
CA PHE A 154 -11.55 2.94 -2.67
C PHE A 154 -10.26 3.74 -2.86
N MET A 155 -10.27 5.02 -2.52
CA MET A 155 -9.16 5.92 -2.84
C MET A 155 -9.07 7.09 -1.84
N HIS A 156 -7.87 7.65 -1.68
CA HIS A 156 -7.68 8.87 -0.90
C HIS A 156 -8.28 10.09 -1.59
N SER A 157 -8.48 11.17 -0.83
CA SER A 157 -9.20 12.38 -1.25
C SER A 157 -8.47 13.28 -2.25
N HIS A 158 -7.13 13.19 -2.30
CA HIS A 158 -6.29 14.08 -3.09
C HIS A 158 -6.30 13.73 -4.58
N GLN A 159 -6.60 14.72 -5.44
CA GLN A 159 -6.48 14.53 -6.89
C GLN A 159 -5.02 14.29 -7.30
N PHE A 160 -4.10 15.13 -6.82
CA PHE A 160 -2.67 15.03 -7.14
C PHE A 160 -1.90 14.59 -5.90
N ALA A 161 -1.25 13.42 -5.96
CA ALA A 161 -0.51 12.89 -4.82
C ALA A 161 0.65 11.99 -5.24
N TRP A 162 1.64 11.87 -4.36
CA TRP A 162 2.82 11.01 -4.54
C TRP A 162 2.47 9.51 -4.60
N HIS A 163 1.35 9.11 -4.01
CA HIS A 163 0.89 7.73 -3.98
C HIS A 163 0.04 7.34 -5.19
N ASN A 164 -0.22 8.29 -6.10
CA ASN A 164 -0.84 8.04 -7.39
C ASN A 164 0.22 7.76 -8.46
N GLU A 165 -0.22 7.29 -9.62
CA GLU A 165 0.66 6.92 -10.72
C GLU A 165 1.36 8.13 -11.34
N GLU A 166 2.69 8.16 -11.24
CA GLU A 166 3.54 9.21 -11.83
C GLU A 166 3.36 9.30 -13.36
N LEU A 167 3.11 8.17 -14.03
CA LEU A 167 2.79 8.12 -15.46
C LEU A 167 1.57 8.96 -15.84
N PHE A 168 0.68 9.24 -14.89
CA PHE A 168 -0.47 10.10 -15.05
C PHE A 168 -0.30 11.44 -14.34
N GLY A 169 0.94 11.86 -14.06
CA GLY A 169 1.26 13.10 -13.35
C GLY A 169 0.79 13.08 -11.89
N GLY A 170 0.60 11.90 -11.30
CA GLY A 170 0.00 11.74 -9.98
C GLY A 170 -1.50 12.08 -9.94
N ASP A 171 -2.18 12.21 -11.08
CA ASP A 171 -3.60 12.56 -11.18
C ASP A 171 -4.52 11.34 -10.99
N ALA A 172 -5.23 11.31 -9.87
CA ALA A 172 -6.17 10.28 -9.51
C ALA A 172 -7.39 10.24 -10.45
N ALA A 173 -7.77 11.39 -11.02
CA ALA A 173 -8.87 11.45 -11.99
C ALA A 173 -8.49 10.73 -13.28
N GLU A 174 -7.24 10.90 -13.75
CA GLU A 174 -6.76 10.21 -14.95
C GLU A 174 -6.68 8.70 -14.73
N MET A 175 -6.21 8.25 -13.56
CA MET A 175 -6.24 6.83 -13.18
C MET A 175 -7.66 6.26 -13.29
N LEU A 176 -8.65 6.89 -12.65
CA LEU A 176 -10.02 6.38 -12.64
C LEU A 176 -10.77 6.50 -13.98
N ARG A 177 -10.38 7.44 -14.86
CA ARG A 177 -10.88 7.51 -16.24
C ARG A 177 -10.33 6.37 -17.10
N ARG A 178 -9.07 6.01 -16.92
CA ARG A 178 -8.39 4.95 -17.67
C ARG A 178 -8.62 3.55 -17.13
N LEU A 179 -9.09 3.43 -15.89
CA LEU A 179 -9.27 2.15 -15.21
C LEU A 179 -10.15 1.21 -16.06
N ASN A 180 -9.55 0.12 -16.52
CA ASN A 180 -10.24 -0.95 -17.22
C ASN A 180 -11.07 -1.76 -16.23
N VAL A 181 -12.37 -1.45 -16.17
CA VAL A 181 -13.32 -2.14 -15.29
C VAL A 181 -13.46 -3.63 -15.62
N ALA A 182 -13.23 -4.05 -16.88
CA ALA A 182 -13.27 -5.46 -17.25
C ALA A 182 -12.15 -6.24 -16.53
N ARG A 183 -10.97 -5.64 -16.36
CA ARG A 183 -9.90 -6.25 -15.54
C ARG A 183 -10.31 -6.39 -14.08
N VAL A 184 -10.90 -5.35 -13.50
CA VAL A 184 -11.38 -5.36 -12.11
C VAL A 184 -12.39 -6.50 -11.90
N VAL A 185 -13.26 -6.75 -12.88
CA VAL A 185 -14.22 -7.87 -12.83
C VAL A 185 -13.52 -9.22 -12.96
N ARG A 186 -12.63 -9.40 -13.96
CA ARG A 186 -11.92 -10.67 -14.18
C ARG A 186 -11.14 -11.10 -12.94
N GLU A 187 -10.34 -10.18 -12.40
CA GLU A 187 -9.48 -10.46 -11.24
C GLU A 187 -10.28 -10.39 -9.92
N GLY A 188 -11.40 -9.66 -9.92
CA GLY A 188 -12.21 -9.36 -8.74
C GLY A 188 -11.64 -8.22 -7.88
N TYR A 189 -10.33 -8.01 -7.93
CA TYR A 189 -9.56 -7.01 -7.20
C TYR A 189 -8.46 -6.44 -8.10
N MET A 190 -8.24 -5.14 -8.03
CA MET A 190 -7.12 -4.47 -8.67
C MET A 190 -6.60 -3.36 -7.76
N ASN A 191 -5.33 -3.42 -7.40
CA ASN A 191 -4.66 -2.27 -6.81
C ASN A 191 -4.58 -1.15 -7.85
N LEU A 192 -4.93 0.07 -7.48
CA LEU A 192 -4.88 1.21 -8.39
C LEU A 192 -3.42 1.65 -8.67
N ARG A 193 -2.47 1.26 -7.82
CA ARG A 193 -1.04 1.45 -8.06
C ARG A 193 -0.45 0.22 -8.78
N CYS A 194 0.33 0.47 -9.82
CA CYS A 194 1.10 -0.48 -10.61
C CYS A 194 2.60 -0.48 -10.25
N ILE A 195 3.17 0.66 -9.84
CA ILE A 195 4.58 0.74 -9.44
C ILE A 195 4.79 -0.05 -8.15
N TRP A 196 5.80 -0.93 -8.16
CA TRP A 196 6.08 -1.87 -7.07
C TRP A 196 6.57 -1.24 -5.76
N GLU A 197 7.29 -0.13 -5.82
CA GLU A 197 7.80 0.53 -4.62
C GLU A 197 6.79 1.57 -4.12
N PRO A 198 6.50 1.62 -2.80
CA PRO A 198 6.75 0.56 -1.82
C PRO A 198 5.74 -0.59 -1.96
N GLY A 199 6.11 -1.79 -1.49
CA GLY A 199 5.15 -2.88 -1.28
C GLY A 199 5.37 -4.20 -2.03
N CYS A 200 6.14 -4.21 -3.12
CA CYS A 200 6.44 -5.41 -3.91
C CYS A 200 7.94 -5.60 -4.18
N PRO A 201 8.41 -6.86 -4.39
CA PRO A 201 7.67 -8.12 -4.27
C PRO A 201 7.67 -8.70 -2.84
N ASP A 202 8.47 -8.12 -1.94
CA ASP A 202 8.83 -8.70 -0.65
C ASP A 202 8.83 -7.60 0.43
N TRP A 203 7.65 -7.22 0.89
CA TRP A 203 7.47 -6.03 1.73
C TRP A 203 7.36 -6.34 3.21
N MET A 204 6.25 -6.93 3.67
CA MET A 204 6.07 -7.17 5.11
C MET A 204 6.35 -8.61 5.47
N HIS A 205 7.05 -8.82 6.58
CA HIS A 205 7.42 -10.13 7.11
C HIS A 205 6.81 -10.35 8.49
N PRO A 206 5.56 -10.87 8.57
CA PRO A 206 4.95 -11.17 9.84
C PRO A 206 5.80 -12.14 10.66
N GLY A 207 6.25 -11.69 11.83
CA GLY A 207 7.11 -12.47 12.73
C GLY A 207 8.50 -11.86 12.92
N THR A 208 8.86 -10.87 12.10
CA THR A 208 10.02 -10.02 12.36
C THR A 208 9.85 -9.27 13.66
N SER A 209 10.89 -9.31 14.50
CA SER A 209 10.97 -8.55 15.76
C SER A 209 11.83 -7.29 15.66
N GLU A 210 12.54 -7.12 14.53
CA GLU A 210 13.38 -5.96 14.29
C GLU A 210 12.50 -4.77 13.90
N GLU A 211 12.68 -3.65 14.60
CA GLU A 211 11.95 -2.42 14.29
C GLU A 211 12.56 -1.76 13.05
N ASN A 212 11.69 -1.35 12.14
CA ASN A 212 12.06 -0.60 10.95
C ASN A 212 11.25 0.69 10.89
N GLU A 213 11.92 1.84 10.84
CA GLU A 213 11.26 3.15 10.82
C GLU A 213 10.31 3.32 9.62
N LEU A 214 10.57 2.62 8.52
CA LEU A 214 9.75 2.63 7.31
C LEU A 214 8.56 1.65 7.39
N LYS A 215 8.58 0.67 8.30
CA LYS A 215 7.59 -0.42 8.45
C LYS A 215 7.24 -0.65 9.92
N GLN A 216 6.83 0.41 10.61
CA GLN A 216 6.60 0.40 12.07
C GLN A 216 5.55 -0.64 12.52
N GLU A 217 4.64 -0.99 11.62
CA GLU A 217 3.57 -1.96 11.79
C GLU A 217 4.04 -3.42 11.70
N GLU A 218 5.20 -3.70 11.11
CA GLU A 218 5.68 -5.05 10.78
C GLU A 218 5.80 -5.96 12.02
N THR A 219 6.34 -5.40 13.11
CA THR A 219 6.51 -6.14 14.39
C THR A 219 5.18 -6.50 15.06
N MET A 220 4.09 -5.82 14.68
CA MET A 220 2.73 -6.05 15.21
C MET A 220 1.90 -6.96 14.30
N LEU A 221 2.37 -7.26 13.08
CA LEU A 221 1.60 -8.02 12.09
C LEU A 221 1.30 -9.45 12.53
N ALA A 222 2.26 -10.19 13.09
CA ALA A 222 2.02 -11.59 13.48
C ALA A 222 0.92 -11.72 14.54
N ARG A 223 0.92 -10.82 15.53
CA ARG A 223 -0.14 -10.76 16.54
C ARG A 223 -1.47 -10.37 15.92
N SER A 224 -1.49 -9.30 15.13
CA SER A 224 -2.70 -8.78 14.51
C SER A 224 -3.30 -9.77 13.52
N TRP A 225 -2.46 -10.52 12.79
CA TRP A 225 -2.86 -11.60 11.93
C TRP A 225 -3.62 -12.68 12.71
N GLY A 226 -3.08 -13.16 13.83
CA GLY A 226 -3.77 -14.15 14.66
C GLY A 226 -5.11 -13.67 15.25
N GLU A 227 -5.30 -12.36 15.36
CA GLU A 227 -6.56 -11.74 15.79
C GLU A 227 -7.55 -11.55 14.62
N ILE A 228 -7.07 -11.23 13.42
CA ILE A 228 -7.89 -10.92 12.23
C ILE A 228 -8.24 -12.19 11.42
N PHE A 229 -7.31 -13.14 11.32
CA PHE A 229 -7.41 -14.40 10.59
C PHE A 229 -7.07 -15.59 11.51
N PRO A 230 -7.89 -15.85 12.55
CA PRO A 230 -7.55 -16.82 13.61
C PRO A 230 -7.40 -18.27 13.13
N ASP A 231 -7.95 -18.59 11.95
CA ASP A 231 -7.89 -19.92 11.36
C ASP A 231 -6.76 -20.08 10.31
N ASP A 232 -6.13 -18.98 9.90
CA ASP A 232 -5.13 -18.99 8.83
C ASP A 232 -3.72 -18.88 9.43
N PRO A 233 -2.74 -19.67 8.94
CA PRO A 233 -1.37 -19.57 9.41
C PRO A 233 -0.80 -18.18 9.10
N VAL A 234 0.06 -17.68 9.99
CA VAL A 234 0.78 -16.41 9.77
C VAL A 234 1.65 -16.56 8.51
N PRO A 235 1.50 -15.69 7.49
CA PRO A 235 2.26 -15.80 6.26
C PRO A 235 3.70 -15.33 6.46
N GLN A 236 4.60 -15.83 5.62
CA GLN A 236 6.00 -15.40 5.65
C GLN A 236 6.18 -13.99 5.10
N VAL A 237 5.40 -13.64 4.07
CA VAL A 237 5.47 -12.37 3.36
C VAL A 237 4.06 -11.88 3.05
N LEU A 238 3.82 -10.57 3.22
CA LEU A 238 2.69 -9.85 2.63
C LEU A 238 3.23 -8.80 1.66
N ALA A 239 2.75 -8.80 0.43
CA ALA A 239 3.23 -7.88 -0.59
C ALA A 239 2.17 -7.53 -1.64
N GLN A 240 2.04 -6.24 -1.90
CA GLN A 240 1.29 -5.65 -3.00
C GLN A 240 1.76 -4.18 -3.14
N PRO A 241 1.51 -3.47 -4.24
CA PRO A 241 1.74 -2.02 -4.27
C PRO A 241 1.02 -1.32 -3.11
N CYS A 242 1.65 -0.29 -2.53
CA CYS A 242 1.18 0.35 -1.30
C CYS A 242 -0.19 1.05 -1.39
N CYS A 243 -0.53 1.65 -0.25
CA CYS A 243 -1.33 2.86 -0.13
C CYS A 243 -2.85 2.66 -0.17
N ALA A 244 -3.34 1.43 0.02
CA ALA A 244 -4.77 1.12 0.22
C ALA A 244 -5.73 1.77 -0.80
N GLN A 245 -5.28 1.95 -2.06
CA GLN A 245 -6.11 2.41 -3.17
C GLN A 245 -6.37 1.25 -4.11
N PHE A 246 -7.62 0.83 -4.24
CA PHE A 246 -7.97 -0.36 -5.01
C PHE A 246 -9.38 -0.30 -5.55
N ALA A 247 -9.63 -1.03 -6.64
CA ALA A 247 -10.95 -1.28 -7.18
C ALA A 247 -11.33 -2.74 -7.01
N VAL A 248 -12.59 -3.00 -6.70
CA VAL A 248 -13.16 -4.34 -6.51
C VAL A 248 -14.50 -4.45 -7.20
N SER A 249 -14.77 -5.64 -7.72
CA SER A 249 -16.08 -5.97 -8.27
C SER A 249 -17.09 -6.28 -7.16
N ARG A 250 -18.37 -6.03 -7.46
CA ARG A 250 -19.50 -6.43 -6.63
C ARG A 250 -19.40 -7.89 -6.21
N GLU A 251 -19.21 -8.77 -7.19
CA GLU A 251 -19.16 -10.21 -7.01
C GLU A 251 -18.02 -10.60 -6.07
N ARG A 252 -16.88 -9.91 -6.16
CA ARG A 252 -15.75 -10.16 -5.26
C ARG A 252 -16.02 -9.73 -3.82
N ILE A 253 -16.67 -8.59 -3.60
CA ILE A 253 -17.10 -8.20 -2.25
C ILE A 253 -18.11 -9.20 -1.69
N LEU A 254 -19.07 -9.65 -2.52
CA LEU A 254 -20.11 -10.61 -2.11
C LEU A 254 -19.56 -12.02 -1.85
N ALA A 255 -18.42 -12.40 -2.43
CA ALA A 255 -17.74 -13.65 -2.12
C ALA A 255 -17.30 -13.72 -0.65
N VAL A 256 -17.08 -12.57 -0.02
CA VAL A 256 -16.73 -12.45 1.41
C VAL A 256 -18.01 -12.19 2.21
N PRO A 257 -18.42 -13.07 3.15
CA PRO A 257 -19.65 -12.87 3.92
C PRO A 257 -19.66 -11.53 4.67
N LYS A 258 -20.80 -10.82 4.66
CA LYS A 258 -21.01 -9.55 5.38
C LYS A 258 -20.51 -9.57 6.83
N ALA A 259 -20.74 -10.68 7.54
CA ALA A 259 -20.31 -10.86 8.93
C ALA A 259 -18.79 -10.77 9.11
N ARG A 260 -18.00 -11.12 8.09
CA ARG A 260 -16.54 -11.02 8.11
C ARG A 260 -16.09 -9.56 8.07
N PHE A 261 -16.72 -8.72 7.25
CA PHE A 261 -16.48 -7.27 7.26
C PHE A 261 -16.87 -6.62 8.59
N VAL A 262 -17.97 -7.06 9.21
CA VAL A 262 -18.35 -6.60 10.56
C VAL A 262 -17.29 -6.99 11.59
N PHE A 263 -16.81 -8.23 11.56
CA PHE A 263 -15.74 -8.71 12.44
C PHE A 263 -14.46 -7.86 12.29
N TYR A 264 -14.06 -7.58 11.05
CA TYR A 264 -12.93 -6.72 10.73
C TYR A 264 -13.07 -5.30 11.29
N ARG A 265 -14.25 -4.68 11.10
CA ARG A 265 -14.53 -3.34 11.63
C ARG A 265 -14.48 -3.35 13.15
N ASP A 266 -15.03 -4.38 13.77
CA ASP A 266 -15.02 -4.52 15.21
C ASP A 266 -13.59 -4.73 15.75
N TRP A 267 -12.69 -5.39 15.01
CA TRP A 267 -11.27 -5.46 15.36
C TRP A 267 -10.63 -4.07 15.38
N ILE A 268 -10.86 -3.24 14.35
CA ILE A 268 -10.37 -1.85 14.32
C ILE A 268 -10.91 -1.05 15.51
N LEU A 269 -12.19 -1.23 15.87
CA LEU A 269 -12.78 -0.50 17.00
C LEU A 269 -12.20 -0.93 18.36
N ARG A 270 -11.88 -2.22 18.51
CA ARG A 270 -11.48 -2.84 19.79
C ARG A 270 -9.98 -2.87 20.03
N THR A 271 -9.16 -2.88 18.98
CA THR A 271 -7.70 -2.97 19.13
C THR A 271 -7.15 -1.81 19.95
N GLU A 272 -6.13 -2.07 20.76
CA GLU A 272 -5.41 -1.06 21.54
C GLU A 272 -4.35 -0.34 20.70
N LEU A 273 -4.09 -0.82 19.47
CA LEU A 273 -3.19 -0.16 18.53
C LEU A 273 -3.67 1.26 18.23
N SER A 274 -2.69 2.15 18.00
CA SER A 274 -2.95 3.51 17.56
C SER A 274 -3.64 3.50 16.20
N ASP A 275 -4.32 4.61 15.90
CA ASP A 275 -4.95 4.84 14.59
C ASP A 275 -3.95 4.56 13.45
N TYR A 276 -2.80 5.22 13.51
CA TYR A 276 -1.68 5.07 12.59
C TYR A 276 -1.24 3.61 12.36
N ILE A 277 -0.96 2.85 13.42
CA ILE A 277 -0.48 1.47 13.27
C ILE A 277 -1.60 0.55 12.77
N SER A 278 -2.83 0.72 13.30
CA SER A 278 -3.96 -0.11 12.87
C SER A 278 -4.33 0.10 11.40
N GLY A 279 -4.24 1.34 10.89
CA GLY A 279 -4.42 1.65 9.47
C GLY A 279 -3.32 1.02 8.60
N ARG A 280 -2.05 1.19 8.99
CA ARG A 280 -0.91 0.63 8.23
C ARG A 280 -0.88 -0.90 8.17
N ILE A 281 -1.35 -1.58 9.21
CA ILE A 281 -1.55 -3.04 9.15
C ILE A 281 -2.49 -3.42 8.01
N TRP A 282 -3.58 -2.67 7.86
CA TRP A 282 -4.62 -2.94 6.87
C TRP A 282 -4.23 -2.62 5.43
N GLU A 283 -3.26 -1.73 5.23
CA GLU A 283 -2.70 -1.40 3.92
C GLU A 283 -2.29 -2.66 3.13
N TYR A 284 -1.78 -3.68 3.83
CA TYR A 284 -1.34 -4.95 3.26
C TYR A 284 -2.29 -6.13 3.58
N LEU A 285 -3.57 -5.87 3.84
CA LEU A 285 -4.59 -6.92 4.04
C LEU A 285 -5.71 -6.91 2.98
N TRP A 286 -5.90 -5.81 2.25
CA TRP A 286 -6.98 -5.72 1.26
C TRP A 286 -6.88 -6.78 0.16
N HIS A 287 -5.69 -7.02 -0.38
CA HIS A 287 -5.48 -8.08 -1.36
C HIS A 287 -5.80 -9.45 -0.75
N VAL A 288 -5.35 -9.76 0.47
CA VAL A 288 -5.70 -11.02 1.16
C VAL A 288 -7.22 -11.22 1.26
N ILE A 289 -7.96 -10.16 1.64
CA ILE A 289 -9.42 -10.20 1.79
C ILE A 289 -10.12 -10.44 0.45
N PHE A 290 -9.57 -9.91 -0.64
CA PHE A 290 -10.23 -9.96 -1.95
C PHE A 290 -9.58 -10.91 -2.95
N THR A 291 -8.49 -11.60 -2.63
CA THR A 291 -7.85 -12.58 -3.51
C THR A 291 -7.51 -13.88 -2.79
N GLY A 292 -7.37 -13.86 -1.46
CA GLY A 292 -6.85 -14.99 -0.68
C GLY A 292 -5.35 -15.20 -0.81
N GLU A 293 -4.67 -14.38 -1.62
CA GLU A 293 -3.23 -14.46 -1.84
C GLU A 293 -2.50 -13.51 -0.89
N HIS A 294 -1.33 -13.92 -0.41
CA HIS A 294 -0.46 -13.08 0.44
C HIS A 294 0.47 -12.16 -0.38
N VAL A 295 0.65 -12.46 -1.68
CA VAL A 295 1.51 -11.69 -2.57
C VAL A 295 0.75 -11.41 -3.87
N VAL A 296 0.41 -10.15 -4.11
CA VAL A 296 -0.24 -9.68 -5.34
C VAL A 296 0.59 -8.58 -5.98
N CYS A 297 1.63 -9.00 -6.71
CA CYS A 297 2.60 -8.14 -7.36
C CYS A 297 2.64 -8.41 -8.88
N PRO A 298 1.63 -7.95 -9.64
CA PRO A 298 1.64 -8.11 -11.09
C PRO A 298 2.84 -7.38 -11.70
N GLU A 299 3.40 -7.91 -12.79
CA GLU A 299 4.42 -7.19 -13.56
C GLU A 299 3.91 -5.81 -13.95
N VAL A 300 4.74 -4.79 -13.76
CA VAL A 300 4.31 -3.38 -13.84
C VAL A 300 3.74 -3.04 -15.22
N HIS A 301 4.37 -3.53 -16.29
CA HIS A 301 3.90 -3.32 -17.66
C HIS A 301 2.53 -3.99 -17.91
N VAL A 302 2.29 -5.18 -17.34
CA VAL A 302 0.99 -5.85 -17.39
C VAL A 302 -0.06 -5.06 -16.63
N CYS A 303 0.29 -4.51 -15.47
CA CYS A 303 -0.60 -3.65 -14.69
C CYS A 303 -1.08 -2.44 -15.51
N PHE A 304 -0.15 -1.69 -16.09
CA PHE A 304 -0.46 -0.54 -16.94
C PHE A 304 -1.23 -0.92 -18.21
N CYS A 305 -0.85 -2.01 -18.88
CA CYS A 305 -1.47 -2.42 -20.13
C CYS A 305 -2.92 -2.88 -19.93
N ASP A 306 -3.14 -3.93 -19.14
CA ASP A 306 -4.48 -4.50 -18.98
C ASP A 306 -5.35 -3.69 -18.00
N GLY A 307 -4.74 -2.88 -17.13
CA GLY A 307 -5.43 -2.06 -16.12
C GLY A 307 -5.73 -0.62 -16.54
N TYR A 308 -4.87 -0.01 -17.36
CA TYR A 308 -5.00 1.41 -17.74
C TYR A 308 -4.87 1.67 -19.26
N GLY A 309 -4.70 0.63 -20.07
CA GLY A 309 -4.58 0.77 -21.52
C GLY A 309 -3.24 1.35 -21.98
N LEU A 310 -2.16 1.21 -21.20
CA LEU A 310 -0.81 1.58 -21.60
C LEU A 310 0.01 0.32 -21.87
N CYS A 311 0.01 -0.14 -23.12
CA CYS A 311 0.68 -1.38 -23.53
C CYS A 311 2.03 -1.10 -24.17
N PHE A 312 3.10 -1.40 -23.45
CA PHE A 312 4.46 -1.06 -23.90
C PHE A 312 4.97 -2.02 -24.99
N GLY A 313 4.32 -3.17 -25.16
CA GLY A 313 4.73 -4.20 -26.12
C GLY A 313 5.51 -5.34 -25.48
N GLY A 314 5.69 -5.32 -24.16
CA GLY A 314 6.47 -6.31 -23.43
C GLY A 314 7.26 -5.68 -22.29
N LYS A 315 7.93 -6.55 -21.54
CA LYS A 315 8.79 -6.18 -20.43
C LYS A 315 10.00 -5.37 -20.89
N ASP A 316 10.67 -5.81 -21.96
CA ASP A 316 11.88 -5.18 -22.47
C ASP A 316 11.62 -3.74 -22.96
N GLU A 317 10.48 -3.51 -23.65
CA GLU A 317 10.05 -2.19 -24.11
C GLU A 317 9.70 -1.27 -22.94
N TYR A 318 9.08 -1.81 -21.89
CA TYR A 318 8.80 -1.06 -20.66
C TYR A 318 10.10 -0.71 -19.91
N GLU A 319 11.06 -1.62 -19.82
CA GLU A 319 12.37 -1.36 -19.22
C GLU A 319 13.14 -0.28 -20.00
N ALA A 320 13.09 -0.32 -21.34
CA ALA A 320 13.65 0.73 -22.18
C ALA A 320 12.98 2.09 -21.94
N PHE A 321 11.64 2.11 -21.80
CA PHE A 321 10.90 3.30 -21.42
C PHE A 321 11.32 3.85 -20.04
N ARG A 322 11.43 2.99 -19.03
CA ARG A 322 11.90 3.38 -17.69
C ARG A 322 13.29 3.98 -17.73
N LYS A 323 14.19 3.40 -18.53
CA LYS A 323 15.55 3.91 -18.72
C LYS A 323 15.54 5.34 -19.29
N LEU A 324 14.66 5.64 -20.25
CA LEU A 324 14.50 7.01 -20.77
C LEU A 324 14.06 7.99 -19.66
N GLY A 325 13.14 7.55 -18.79
CA GLY A 325 12.71 8.33 -17.62
C GLY A 325 13.87 8.63 -16.66
N HIS A 326 14.65 7.62 -16.29
CA HIS A 326 15.82 7.79 -15.43
C HIS A 326 16.88 8.71 -16.06
N GLU A 327 17.17 8.57 -17.36
CA GLU A 327 18.10 9.46 -18.07
C GLU A 327 17.59 10.93 -18.06
N LYS A 328 16.28 11.16 -18.19
CA LYS A 328 15.68 12.50 -18.06
C LYS A 328 15.87 13.05 -16.65
N GLU A 329 15.56 12.27 -15.62
CA GLU A 329 15.69 12.67 -14.21
C GLU A 329 17.15 13.03 -13.84
N GLU A 330 18.12 12.26 -14.34
CA GLU A 330 19.55 12.55 -14.14
C GLU A 330 19.96 13.90 -14.73
N LEU A 331 19.46 14.22 -15.93
CA LEU A 331 19.68 15.51 -16.59
C LEU A 331 19.02 16.67 -15.83
N GLU A 332 17.79 16.47 -15.33
CA GLU A 332 17.07 17.45 -14.53
C GLU A 332 17.79 17.76 -13.20
N GLU A 333 18.27 16.73 -12.52
CA GLU A 333 19.07 16.88 -11.31
C GLU A 333 20.43 17.54 -11.59
N GLU A 334 21.04 17.26 -12.75
CA GLU A 334 22.24 18.00 -13.18
C GLU A 334 21.97 19.48 -13.45
N LEU A 335 20.88 19.79 -14.15
CA LEU A 335 20.45 21.17 -14.40
C LEU A 335 20.16 21.91 -13.11
N LYS A 336 19.48 21.27 -12.16
CA LYS A 336 19.22 21.80 -10.81
C LYS A 336 20.52 22.08 -10.04
N ARG A 337 21.49 21.16 -10.07
CA ARG A 337 22.82 21.37 -9.48
C ARG A 337 23.56 22.52 -10.15
N TRP A 338 23.51 22.63 -11.48
CA TRP A 338 24.11 23.73 -12.23
C TRP A 338 23.49 25.08 -11.82
N ASN A 339 22.15 25.17 -11.79
CA ASN A 339 21.41 26.37 -11.41
C ASN A 339 21.75 26.81 -9.97
N SER A 340 21.82 25.87 -9.04
CA SER A 340 22.20 26.15 -7.65
C SER A 340 23.62 26.74 -7.53
N ARG A 341 24.59 26.22 -8.29
CA ARG A 341 25.96 26.77 -8.33
C ARG A 341 25.99 28.16 -8.97
N ALA A 342 25.29 28.35 -10.10
CA ALA A 342 25.22 29.64 -10.78
C ALA A 342 24.61 30.71 -9.87
N GLN A 343 23.52 30.40 -9.17
CA GLN A 343 22.91 31.29 -8.18
C GLN A 343 23.86 31.63 -7.04
N THR A 344 24.61 30.65 -6.51
CA THR A 344 25.58 30.89 -5.43
C THR A 344 26.67 31.87 -5.85
N ILE A 345 27.18 31.73 -7.08
CA ILE A 345 28.21 32.63 -7.62
C ILE A 345 27.65 34.04 -7.85
N GLU A 346 26.43 34.16 -8.39
CA GLU A 346 25.81 35.47 -8.61
C GLU A 346 25.52 36.19 -7.28
N ILE A 347 25.12 35.46 -6.23
CA ILE A 347 24.98 36.01 -4.88
C ILE A 347 26.33 36.50 -4.34
N ALA A 348 27.40 35.71 -4.49
CA ALA A 348 28.75 36.12 -4.08
C ALA A 348 29.21 37.37 -4.84
N ARG A 349 28.79 37.52 -6.11
CA ARG A 349 29.12 38.66 -6.97
C ARG A 349 28.43 39.92 -6.48
N MET A 350 27.13 39.83 -6.21
CA MET A 350 26.35 40.94 -5.67
C MET A 350 26.84 41.40 -4.29
N ARG A 351 27.32 40.48 -3.45
CA ARG A 351 27.83 40.80 -2.10
C ARG A 351 29.27 41.32 -2.08
N GLY A 352 29.96 41.33 -3.22
CA GLY A 352 31.37 41.72 -3.30
C GLY A 352 32.32 40.77 -2.56
N THR A 353 31.89 39.53 -2.29
CA THR A 353 32.67 38.53 -1.56
C THR A 353 33.45 37.59 -2.47
N LEU A 354 33.39 37.79 -3.79
CA LEU A 354 34.27 37.10 -4.76
C LEU A 354 35.68 37.68 -4.66
N GLY A 355 36.54 36.98 -3.92
CA GLY A 355 37.98 37.21 -3.91
C GLY A 355 38.75 36.05 -4.56
N GLU A 356 40.04 36.25 -4.84
CA GLU A 356 40.94 35.24 -5.44
C GLU A 356 41.03 33.92 -4.64
N THR A 357 40.65 33.94 -3.35
CA THR A 357 40.64 32.78 -2.44
C THR A 357 39.31 32.03 -2.39
N SER A 358 38.29 32.50 -3.09
CA SER A 358 37.02 31.79 -3.18
C SER A 358 37.18 30.60 -4.13
N HIS A 359 37.39 29.40 -3.58
CA HIS A 359 37.43 28.12 -4.31
C HIS A 359 36.03 27.74 -4.83
N LEU A 360 35.41 28.62 -5.62
CA LEU A 360 34.11 28.40 -6.23
C LEU A 360 34.31 27.73 -7.59
N ASN A 361 33.75 26.54 -7.76
CA ASN A 361 33.75 25.84 -9.03
C ASN A 361 32.76 26.52 -9.98
N ILE A 362 33.27 27.27 -10.96
CA ILE A 362 32.46 28.05 -11.89
C ILE A 362 31.78 27.09 -12.88
N PRO A 363 30.44 27.08 -12.96
CA PRO A 363 29.73 26.27 -13.93
C PRO A 363 30.06 26.70 -15.37
N GLU A 364 30.16 25.73 -16.26
CA GLU A 364 30.44 25.96 -17.68
C GLU A 364 29.32 26.79 -18.34
N PRO A 365 29.63 27.92 -19.00
CA PRO A 365 28.63 28.73 -19.71
C PRO A 365 27.96 27.95 -20.84
N GLY A 366 26.63 28.04 -20.95
CA GLY A 366 25.84 27.39 -22.01
C GLY A 366 25.50 25.92 -21.73
N LYS A 367 26.04 25.33 -20.66
CA LYS A 367 25.70 23.97 -20.25
C LYS A 367 24.24 23.83 -19.80
N ASP A 368 23.66 24.88 -19.22
CA ASP A 368 22.23 24.96 -18.91
C ASP A 368 21.34 24.78 -20.14
N GLN A 369 21.66 25.46 -21.23
CA GLN A 369 20.92 25.35 -22.50
C GLN A 369 21.06 23.95 -23.09
N SER A 370 22.27 23.38 -23.09
CA SER A 370 22.51 22.01 -23.56
C SER A 370 21.79 20.96 -22.72
N LEU A 371 21.71 21.14 -21.40
CA LEU A 371 20.94 20.25 -20.52
C LEU A 371 19.43 20.38 -20.79
N GLN A 372 18.92 21.59 -20.95
CA GLN A 372 17.51 21.83 -21.30
C GLN A 372 17.13 21.19 -22.64
N GLU A 373 17.99 21.30 -23.65
CA GLU A 373 17.78 20.67 -24.96
C GLU A 373 17.71 19.14 -24.84
N GLN A 374 18.65 18.52 -24.12
CA GLN A 374 18.64 17.07 -23.88
C GLN A 374 17.40 16.62 -23.09
N ILE A 375 16.98 17.37 -22.07
CA ILE A 375 15.75 17.07 -21.31
C ILE A 375 14.53 17.12 -22.23
N TYR A 376 14.45 18.15 -23.09
CA TYR A 376 13.36 18.29 -24.06
C TYR A 376 13.33 17.13 -25.06
N GLU A 377 14.49 16.71 -25.59
CA GLU A 377 14.58 15.53 -26.47
C GLU A 377 14.07 14.26 -25.79
N LYS A 378 14.48 14.01 -24.53
CA LYS A 378 14.00 12.85 -23.75
C LYS A 378 12.50 12.92 -23.52
N GLU A 379 11.97 14.10 -23.22
CA GLU A 379 10.54 14.30 -23.04
C GLU A 379 9.74 14.02 -24.31
N GLN A 380 10.22 14.43 -25.49
CA GLN A 380 9.58 14.08 -26.76
C GLN A 380 9.55 12.56 -26.99
N LEU A 381 10.65 11.86 -26.73
CA LEU A 381 10.72 10.40 -26.85
C LEU A 381 9.78 9.70 -25.88
N ILE A 382 9.73 10.14 -24.62
CA ILE A 382 8.81 9.63 -23.60
C ILE A 382 7.35 9.80 -24.07
N ASN A 383 6.99 10.98 -24.57
CA ASN A 383 5.65 11.27 -25.08
C ASN A 383 5.30 10.40 -26.29
N GLU A 384 6.23 10.16 -27.21
CA GLU A 384 6.04 9.28 -28.35
C GLU A 384 5.78 7.83 -27.90
N VAL A 385 6.57 7.33 -26.95
CA VAL A 385 6.39 5.97 -26.39
C VAL A 385 5.03 5.84 -25.70
N LEU A 386 4.63 6.82 -24.88
CA LEU A 386 3.33 6.82 -24.21
C LEU A 386 2.15 6.90 -25.19
N TYR A 387 2.28 7.69 -26.26
CA TYR A 387 1.29 7.75 -27.32
C TYR A 387 1.14 6.39 -28.00
N ASN A 388 2.24 5.77 -28.42
CA ASN A 388 2.23 4.46 -29.05
C ASN A 388 1.70 3.37 -28.12
N ALA A 389 2.05 3.42 -26.83
CA ALA A 389 1.54 2.50 -25.82
C ALA A 389 0.03 2.65 -25.61
N THR A 390 -0.47 3.89 -25.62
CA THR A 390 -1.91 4.18 -25.57
C THR A 390 -2.62 3.62 -26.80
N GLN A 391 -2.08 3.84 -28.01
CA GLN A 391 -2.70 3.32 -29.24
C GLN A 391 -2.77 1.79 -29.25
N ARG A 392 -1.71 1.10 -28.82
CA ARG A 392 -1.72 -0.36 -28.66
C ARG A 392 -2.73 -0.80 -27.61
N GLY A 393 -2.79 -0.11 -26.49
CA GLY A 393 -3.69 -0.43 -25.39
C GLY A 393 -5.16 -0.17 -25.67
N MET A 394 -5.53 0.49 -26.77
CA MET A 394 -6.92 0.55 -27.24
C MET A 394 -7.42 -0.82 -27.74
N ASP A 395 -6.53 -1.70 -28.24
CA ASP A 395 -6.91 -3.03 -28.71
C ASP A 395 -7.02 -4.04 -27.54
N PRO A 396 -8.23 -4.59 -27.25
CA PRO A 396 -8.42 -5.61 -26.22
C PRO A 396 -7.56 -6.86 -26.41
N LYS A 397 -7.23 -7.21 -27.66
CA LYS A 397 -6.37 -8.37 -27.96
C LYS A 397 -4.92 -8.10 -27.62
N ALA A 398 -4.42 -6.89 -27.86
CA ALA A 398 -3.09 -6.48 -27.43
C ALA A 398 -2.97 -6.51 -25.89
N ARG A 399 -3.98 -5.99 -25.18
CA ARG A 399 -4.05 -6.08 -23.71
C ARG A 399 -4.01 -7.51 -23.20
N ALA A 400 -4.80 -8.38 -23.81
CA ALA A 400 -4.81 -9.81 -23.48
C ALA A 400 -3.44 -10.47 -23.72
N SER A 401 -2.84 -10.19 -24.88
CA SER A 401 -1.53 -10.73 -25.25
C SER A 401 -0.43 -10.30 -24.28
N GLU A 402 -0.37 -9.02 -23.91
CA GLU A 402 0.65 -8.51 -23.00
C GLU A 402 0.48 -9.04 -21.57
N ALA A 403 -0.78 -9.25 -21.14
CA ALA A 403 -1.09 -9.92 -19.88
C ALA A 403 -0.92 -11.46 -19.92
N GLY A 404 -0.44 -12.03 -21.03
CA GLY A 404 -0.23 -13.47 -21.17
C GLY A 404 -1.52 -14.31 -21.15
N ARG A 405 -2.67 -13.67 -21.41
CA ARG A 405 -4.00 -14.30 -21.36
C ARG A 405 -4.58 -14.45 -22.77
N ARG A 406 -5.42 -15.48 -22.95
CA ARG A 406 -6.20 -15.64 -24.19
C ARG A 406 -7.28 -14.57 -24.23
N TRP A 407 -7.40 -13.87 -25.36
CA TRP A 407 -8.50 -12.95 -25.58
C TRP A 407 -9.84 -13.69 -25.69
N ILE A 408 -10.83 -13.21 -24.94
CA ILE A 408 -12.22 -13.64 -24.99
C ILE A 408 -13.14 -12.44 -25.28
N GLU A 409 -14.30 -12.71 -25.86
CA GLU A 409 -15.32 -11.69 -26.06
C GLU A 409 -15.76 -11.12 -24.70
N GLY A 410 -15.78 -9.78 -24.56
CA GLY A 410 -16.00 -9.09 -23.29
C GLY A 410 -14.72 -8.61 -22.58
N ASP A 411 -13.53 -8.86 -23.13
CA ASP A 411 -12.27 -8.30 -22.63
C ASP A 411 -12.08 -6.79 -22.88
N GLY A 412 -13.16 -6.10 -23.24
CA GLY A 412 -13.27 -4.72 -23.72
C GLY A 412 -12.55 -3.64 -22.91
N PHE A 413 -12.71 -2.41 -23.39
CA PHE A 413 -12.12 -1.20 -22.81
C PHE A 413 -13.15 -0.46 -21.97
#